data_AF-A0A0J6ZH40-F1
#
_entry.id   AF-A0A0J6ZH40-F1
#
_cell.length_a   1.000
_cell.length_b   1.000
_cell.length_c   1.000
_cell.angle_alpha   90.00
_cell.angle_beta   90.00
_cell.angle_gamma   90.00
#
_symmetry.space_group_name_H-M   'P 1'
#
loop_
_entity.id
_entity.type
_entity.pdbx_description
1 polymer ?
#
loop_
_entity_poly.entity_id
_entity_poly.type
_entity_poly.pdbx_seq_one_letter_code
_entity_poly.pdbx_strand_id
1 'polypeptide(L)'
;MDARFSFLSISDAALLNDVLARRNPNLLEGLTQLNRLSLEHAEQVVLLLSDEFINALDDDWEPTEYGKRISDLLAQVNAVKIAEWP
;
A
#
# COMPACT_ATOMS: atom_id res chain seq x y z
N MET A 1 -9.98 -1.71 -13.57
CA MET A 1 -9.91 -1.74 -12.09
C MET A 1 -9.05 -2.93 -11.73
N ASP A 2 -8.06 -2.72 -10.88
CA ASP A 2 -7.10 -3.76 -10.52
C ASP A 2 -7.75 -4.75 -9.56
N ALA A 3 -8.05 -5.97 -10.02
CA ALA A 3 -8.82 -6.95 -9.24
C ALA A 3 -8.17 -7.29 -7.89
N ARG A 4 -6.84 -7.14 -7.79
CA ARG A 4 -6.02 -7.38 -6.60
C ARG A 4 -6.34 -6.42 -5.46
N PHE A 5 -6.67 -5.17 -5.82
CA PHE A 5 -7.00 -4.09 -4.89
C PHE A 5 -8.44 -3.65 -5.09
N SER A 6 -9.34 -4.60 -5.36
CA SER A 6 -10.77 -4.32 -5.57
C SER A 6 -11.45 -3.66 -4.37
N PHE A 7 -10.84 -3.74 -3.18
CA PHE A 7 -11.27 -3.05 -1.96
C PHE A 7 -10.83 -1.58 -1.89
N LEU A 8 -9.89 -1.13 -2.73
CA LEU A 8 -9.46 0.27 -2.81
C LEU A 8 -10.29 1.05 -3.82
N SER A 9 -10.39 2.36 -3.60
CA SER A 9 -10.87 3.28 -4.63
C SER A 9 -9.91 3.31 -5.84
N ILE A 10 -10.37 3.77 -7.01
CA ILE A 10 -9.52 3.89 -8.21
C ILE A 10 -8.32 4.80 -7.92
N SER A 11 -8.54 5.91 -7.22
CA SER A 11 -7.50 6.88 -6.86
C SER A 11 -6.47 6.31 -5.90
N ASP A 12 -6.90 5.45 -4.98
CA ASP A 12 -6.04 4.81 -3.99
C ASP A 12 -5.26 3.64 -4.60
N ALA A 13 -5.90 2.86 -5.46
CA ALA A 13 -5.21 1.83 -6.24
C ALA A 13 -4.14 2.44 -7.16
N ALA A 14 -4.42 3.59 -7.79
CA ALA A 14 -3.43 4.31 -8.59
C ALA A 14 -2.25 4.79 -7.73
N LEU A 15 -2.54 5.42 -6.59
CA LEU A 15 -1.52 5.87 -5.64
C LEU A 15 -0.64 4.71 -5.13
N LEU A 16 -1.25 3.58 -4.78
CA LEU A 16 -0.52 2.39 -4.36
C LEU A 16 0.38 1.85 -5.48
N ASN A 17 -0.10 1.78 -6.71
CA ASN A 17 0.72 1.36 -7.85
C ASN A 17 1.89 2.32 -8.08
N ASP A 18 1.68 3.64 -7.99
CA ASP A 18 2.75 4.64 -8.14
C ASP A 18 3.83 4.50 -7.05
N VAL A 19 3.39 4.27 -5.80
CA VAL A 19 4.30 4.03 -4.67
C VAL A 19 5.10 2.75 -4.86
N LEU A 20 4.43 1.65 -5.25
CA LEU A 20 5.10 0.37 -5.51
C LEU A 20 6.08 0.49 -6.69
N ALA A 21 5.70 1.14 -7.78
CA ALA A 21 6.58 1.33 -8.94
C ALA A 21 7.86 2.11 -8.57
N ARG A 22 7.73 3.12 -7.70
CA ARG A 22 8.85 3.96 -7.27
C ARG A 22 9.72 3.31 -6.20
N ARG A 23 9.12 2.61 -5.23
CA ARG A 23 9.83 2.10 -4.04
C ARG A 23 10.26 0.66 -4.16
N ASN A 24 9.48 -0.18 -4.86
CA ASN A 24 9.81 -1.60 -5.04
C ASN A 24 9.16 -2.15 -6.33
N PRO A 25 9.76 -1.90 -7.51
CA PRO A 25 9.20 -2.36 -8.79
C PRO A 25 9.15 -3.89 -8.90
N ASN A 26 10.04 -4.62 -8.22
CA ASN A 26 10.02 -6.09 -8.20
C ASN A 26 8.79 -6.62 -7.46
N LEU A 27 8.41 -5.99 -6.34
CA LEU A 27 7.16 -6.31 -5.65
C LEU A 27 5.95 -6.00 -6.52
N LEU A 28 5.96 -4.87 -7.25
CA LEU A 28 4.90 -4.56 -8.20
C LEU A 28 4.77 -5.65 -9.28
N GLU A 29 5.90 -6.05 -9.88
CA GLU A 29 5.92 -7.11 -10.90
C GLU A 29 5.41 -8.44 -10.33
N GLY A 30 5.91 -8.86 -9.16
CA GLY A 30 5.44 -10.06 -8.47
C GLY A 30 3.94 -10.02 -8.20
N LEU A 31 3.43 -8.88 -7.72
CA LEU A 31 2.00 -8.66 -7.53
C LEU A 31 1.22 -8.74 -8.85
N THR A 32 1.75 -8.27 -9.98
CA THR A 32 1.02 -8.25 -11.27
C THR A 32 0.82 -9.63 -11.85
N GLN A 33 1.65 -10.59 -11.46
CA GLN A 33 1.54 -11.98 -11.88
C GLN A 33 0.53 -12.78 -11.04
N LEU A 34 -0.04 -12.16 -9.99
CA LEU A 34 -0.96 -12.82 -9.07
C LEU A 34 -2.42 -12.46 -9.33
N ASN A 35 -3.29 -13.47 -9.28
CA ASN A 35 -4.75 -13.28 -9.31
C ASN A 35 -5.32 -12.87 -7.94
N ARG A 36 -4.58 -13.11 -6.84
CA ARG A 36 -4.96 -12.76 -5.47
C ARG A 36 -3.70 -12.47 -4.65
N LEU A 37 -3.78 -11.52 -3.72
CA LEU A 37 -2.72 -11.24 -2.76
C LEU A 37 -2.45 -12.48 -1.88
N SER A 38 -1.17 -12.82 -1.68
CA SER A 38 -0.76 -13.72 -0.60
C SER A 38 -0.44 -12.91 0.66
N LEU A 39 -0.43 -13.58 1.82
CA LEU A 39 -0.08 -12.95 3.09
C LEU A 39 1.30 -12.26 3.02
N GLU A 40 2.31 -12.95 2.49
CA GLU A 40 3.67 -12.41 2.35
C GLU A 40 3.68 -11.12 1.53
N HIS A 41 2.97 -11.07 0.39
CA HIS A 41 2.90 -9.85 -0.41
C HIS A 41 2.12 -8.75 0.32
N ALA A 42 1.05 -9.08 1.03
CA ALA A 42 0.30 -8.11 1.83
C ALA A 42 1.17 -7.51 2.96
N GLU A 43 2.00 -8.33 3.61
CA GLU A 43 2.96 -7.88 4.62
C GLU A 43 4.03 -6.97 4.01
N GLN A 44 4.58 -7.32 2.85
CA GLN A 44 5.56 -6.47 2.16
C GLN A 44 4.95 -5.13 1.74
N VAL A 45 3.70 -5.11 1.29
CA VAL A 45 2.98 -3.86 0.98
C VAL A 45 2.77 -3.01 2.24
N VAL A 46 2.35 -3.61 3.36
CA VAL A 46 2.18 -2.92 4.65
C VAL A 46 3.50 -2.31 5.14
N LEU A 47 4.60 -3.06 5.06
CA LEU A 47 5.92 -2.57 5.46
C LEU A 47 6.36 -1.40 4.58
N LEU A 48 6.22 -1.54 3.26
CA LEU A 48 6.59 -0.49 2.32
C LEU A 48 5.77 0.79 2.54
N LEU A 49 4.46 0.68 2.77
CA LEU A 49 3.61 1.83 3.07
C LEU A 49 3.94 2.46 4.42
N SER A 50 4.36 1.67 5.41
CA SER A 50 4.83 2.19 6.70
C SER A 50 6.10 3.02 6.53
N ASP A 51 7.07 2.52 5.75
CA ASP A 51 8.28 3.28 5.43
C ASP A 51 7.97 4.54 4.63
N GLU A 52 7.07 4.45 3.65
CA GLU A 52 6.65 5.61 2.85
C GLU A 52 5.95 6.67 3.71
N PHE A 53 5.13 6.23 4.69
CA PHE A 53 4.47 7.12 5.64
C PHE A 53 5.50 7.88 6.49
N ILE A 54 6.50 7.18 7.04
CA ILE A 54 7.58 7.80 7.82
C ILE A 54 8.34 8.84 6.98
N ASN A 55 8.59 8.54 5.71
CA ASN A 55 9.25 9.48 4.77
C ASN A 55 8.34 10.65 4.33
N ALA A 56 7.04 10.59 4.65
CA ALA A 56 6.05 11.60 4.30
C ALA A 56 5.64 12.47 5.51
N LEU A 57 6.39 12.39 6.60
CA LEU A 57 6.30 13.30 7.73
C LEU A 57 7.10 14.58 7.45
N ASP A 58 6.62 15.70 7.95
CA ASP A 58 7.36 16.96 7.93
C ASP A 58 8.35 17.08 9.10
N ASP A 59 8.99 18.24 9.21
CA ASP A 59 10.02 18.50 10.23
C ASP A 59 9.47 18.43 11.67
N ASP A 60 8.16 18.60 11.85
CA ASP A 60 7.46 18.50 13.13
C ASP A 60 6.90 17.09 13.39
N TRP A 61 7.27 16.10 12.57
CA TRP A 61 6.75 14.74 12.57
C TRP A 61 5.24 14.64 12.31
N GLU A 62 4.65 15.67 11.70
CA GLU A 62 3.25 15.63 11.27
C GLU A 62 3.13 15.06 9.85
N PRO A 63 2.07 14.29 9.56
CA PRO A 63 1.87 13.78 8.21
C PRO A 63 1.49 14.91 7.25
N THR A 64 2.26 15.05 6.18
CA THR A 64 1.92 15.89 5.03
C THR A 64 0.59 15.45 4.39
N GLU A 65 0.03 16.24 3.47
CA GLU A 65 -1.17 15.81 2.71
C GLU A 65 -0.96 14.45 2.02
N TYR A 66 0.24 14.23 1.47
CA TYR A 66 0.64 12.94 0.94
C TYR A 66 0.73 11.87 2.02
N GLY A 67 1.36 12.17 3.16
CA GLY A 67 1.46 11.27 4.31
C GLY A 67 0.10 10.82 4.85
N LYS A 68 -0.90 11.70 4.90
CA LYS A 68 -2.28 11.34 5.27
C LYS A 68 -2.87 10.30 4.33
N ARG A 69 -2.71 10.50 3.01
CA ARG A 69 -3.18 9.53 2.01
C ARG A 69 -2.46 8.18 2.11
N ILE A 70 -1.16 8.17 2.41
CA ILE A 70 -0.41 6.93 2.65
C ILE A 70 -0.88 6.23 3.93
N SER A 71 -1.18 6.99 4.99
CA SER A 71 -1.75 6.44 6.23
C SER A 71 -3.11 5.78 6.00
N ASP A 72 -3.99 6.43 5.24
CA ASP A 72 -5.30 5.89 4.88
C ASP A 72 -5.18 4.61 4.04
N LEU A 73 -4.23 4.57 3.10
CA LEU A 73 -3.91 3.38 2.32
C LEU A 73 -3.41 2.24 3.21
N LEU A 74 -2.47 2.54 4.10
CA LEU A 74 -1.90 1.58 5.06
C LEU A 74 -3.00 0.96 5.92
N ALA A 75 -3.92 1.78 6.44
CA ALA A 75 -5.04 1.33 7.24
C ALA A 75 -5.97 0.37 6.46
N GLN A 76 -6.31 0.73 5.21
CA GLN A 76 -7.16 -0.10 4.35
C GLN A 76 -6.51 -1.46 4.03
N VAL A 77 -5.24 -1.46 3.62
CA VAL A 77 -4.51 -2.70 3.29
C VAL A 77 -4.35 -3.58 4.54
N ASN A 78 -4.02 -2.99 5.69
CA ASN A 78 -3.85 -3.75 6.92
C ASN A 78 -5.17 -4.35 7.43
N ALA A 79 -6.29 -3.63 7.28
CA ALA A 79 -7.62 -4.14 7.63
C ALA A 79 -7.99 -5.38 6.79
N VAL A 80 -7.74 -5.36 5.48
CA VAL A 80 -7.97 -6.53 4.61
C VAL A 80 -7.05 -7.68 5.00
N LYS A 81 -5.77 -7.42 5.27
CA LYS A 81 -4.82 -8.43 5.72
C LYS A 81 -5.33 -9.15 6.98
N ILE A 82 -5.77 -8.40 7.99
CA ILE A 82 -6.29 -8.95 9.25
C ILE A 82 -7.58 -9.75 9.02
N ALA A 83 -8.46 -9.28 8.12
CA ALA A 83 -9.71 -9.96 7.81
C ALA A 83 -9.50 -11.29 7.06
N GLU A 84 -8.50 -11.36 6.18
CA GLU A 84 -8.18 -12.57 5.41
C GLU A 84 -7.27 -13.55 6.17
N TRP A 85 -6.39 -13.05 7.04
CA TRP A 85 -5.42 -13.83 7.82
C TRP A 85 -5.35 -13.34 9.27
N PRO A 86 -6.26 -13.81 10.15
CA PRO A 86 -6.29 -13.43 11.57
C PRO A 86 -5.16 -14.04 12.41
#